data_AF-A0A0H2YHR6-F1
#
_entry.id   AF-A0A0H2YHR6-F1
#
_cell.length_a   1.000
_cell.length_b   1.000
_cell.length_c   1.000
_cell.angle_alpha   90.00
_cell.angle_beta   90.00
_cell.angle_gamma   90.00
#
_symmetry.space_group_name_H-M   'P 1'
#
loop_
_entity.id
_entity.type
_entity.pdbx_description
1 polymer ?
#
loop_
_entity_poly.entity_id
_entity_poly.type
_entity_poly.pdbx_seq_one_letter_code
_entity_poly.pdbx_strand_id
1 'polypeptide(L)'
;MPGRIQEMPQSWLTASRPVTEIVKQPSTGLVKDSSLNKDIKTEETEQFLEEIDAQMKVICAWEMDSTTVDQCIKELCDKIGALYNDVLTTRSQVYEMVLNYGTESGQMVRLREGCNAADRDRYLEKLIAYNHIRQAVSDKVAKIEKHTDSVKRMVDLHHYDYICGDLKALNKNGDVPKQS
;
A
#
# COMPACT_ATOMS: atom_id res chain seq x y z
N MET A 1 6.64 -13.16 33.57
CA MET A 1 5.92 -11.89 33.36
C MET A 1 5.61 -11.80 31.87
N PRO A 2 4.33 -11.76 31.44
CA PRO A 2 4.01 -11.66 30.03
C PRO A 2 4.29 -10.22 29.57
N GLY A 3 5.09 -10.11 28.51
CA GLY A 3 5.47 -8.85 27.88
C GLY A 3 4.22 -8.10 27.40
N ARG A 4 4.20 -6.82 27.73
CA ARG A 4 3.16 -5.85 27.37
C ARG A 4 3.02 -5.80 25.84
N ILE A 5 1.83 -6.08 25.34
CA ILE A 5 1.44 -5.86 23.94
C ILE A 5 1.63 -4.37 23.67
N GLN A 6 2.54 -4.05 22.75
CA GLN A 6 2.64 -2.70 22.22
C GLN A 6 1.50 -2.56 21.20
N GLU A 7 0.46 -1.82 21.57
CA GLU A 7 -0.63 -1.49 20.65
C GLU A 7 -0.04 -0.77 19.44
N MET A 8 -0.33 -1.27 18.23
CA MET A 8 0.01 -0.56 16.99
C MET A 8 -0.61 0.84 17.02
N PRO A 9 0.14 1.89 16.68
CA PRO A 9 -0.39 3.25 16.64
C PRO A 9 -1.54 3.33 15.63
N GLN A 10 -2.68 3.88 16.07
CA GLN A 10 -3.94 4.03 15.31
C GLN A 10 -3.83 4.95 14.06
N SER A 11 -2.67 5.51 13.75
CA SER A 11 -2.43 6.25 12.51
C SER A 11 -0.94 6.22 12.14
N TRP A 12 -0.55 5.28 11.29
CA TRP A 12 0.80 5.10 10.73
C TRP A 12 1.18 6.11 9.63
N LEU A 13 0.45 7.23 9.56
CA LEU A 13 0.79 8.40 8.75
C LEU A 13 0.21 9.61 9.46
N THR A 14 0.99 10.18 10.38
CA THR A 14 0.76 11.54 10.85
C THR A 14 1.74 12.46 10.12
N ALA A 15 1.60 12.58 8.81
CA ALA A 15 2.39 13.51 8.04
C ALA A 15 1.96 14.94 8.41
N SER A 16 2.71 15.58 9.31
CA SER A 16 2.66 17.02 9.50
C SER A 16 3.41 17.68 8.34
N ARG A 17 2.71 18.43 7.49
CA ARG A 17 3.32 19.46 6.64
C ARG A 17 2.63 20.81 6.84
N PRO A 18 3.38 21.92 6.77
CA PRO A 18 2.86 23.24 7.03
C PRO A 18 1.87 23.65 5.96
N VAL A 19 0.79 24.32 6.38
CA VAL A 19 -0.27 24.88 5.53
C VAL A 19 0.35 25.92 4.59
N THR A 20 0.54 25.56 3.33
CA THR A 20 0.69 26.53 2.23
C THR A 20 -0.65 26.70 1.53
N GLU A 21 -1.00 27.97 1.28
CA GLU A 21 -2.31 28.49 0.89
C GLU A 21 -3.06 27.66 -0.17
N ILE A 22 -4.34 27.39 0.14
CA ILE A 22 -5.29 26.66 -0.70
C ILE A 22 -5.76 27.58 -1.83
N VAL A 23 -5.15 27.46 -3.00
CA VAL A 23 -5.72 27.99 -4.24
C VAL A 23 -6.78 27.03 -4.75
N LYS A 24 -8.06 27.43 -4.70
CA LYS A 24 -9.19 26.69 -5.30
C LYS A 24 -9.00 26.61 -6.82
N GLN A 25 -8.59 25.45 -7.33
CA GLN A 25 -8.72 25.12 -8.75
C GLN A 25 -10.01 24.32 -9.01
N PRO A 26 -10.72 24.57 -10.13
CA PRO A 26 -11.91 23.81 -10.48
C PRO A 26 -11.57 22.38 -10.88
N SER A 27 -12.38 21.46 -10.37
CA SER A 27 -12.29 20.01 -10.54
C SER A 27 -12.76 19.57 -11.94
N THR A 28 -11.88 19.68 -12.93
CA THR A 28 -11.92 18.86 -14.15
C THR A 28 -10.49 18.69 -14.65
N GLY A 29 -9.90 17.52 -14.46
CA GLY A 29 -8.59 17.22 -15.03
C GLY A 29 -7.81 16.23 -14.19
N LEU A 30 -7.47 15.09 -14.82
CA LEU A 30 -6.39 14.21 -14.40
C LEU A 30 -5.23 15.06 -13.86
N VAL A 31 -5.01 14.99 -12.55
CA VAL A 31 -3.86 15.65 -11.94
C VAL A 31 -2.63 14.98 -12.52
N LYS A 32 -1.78 15.76 -13.19
CA LYS A 32 -0.49 15.27 -13.70
C LYS A 32 0.27 14.65 -12.52
N ASP A 33 0.57 13.36 -12.65
CA ASP A 33 1.31 12.52 -11.68
C ASP A 33 2.74 13.02 -11.35
N SER A 34 3.18 14.15 -11.91
CA SER A 34 4.56 14.65 -11.83
C SER A 34 5.01 15.16 -10.46
N SER A 35 4.14 15.20 -9.45
CA SER A 35 4.49 15.59 -8.07
C SER A 35 4.50 14.42 -7.08
N LEU A 36 4.06 13.23 -7.50
CA LEU A 36 4.01 12.07 -6.63
C LEU A 36 5.41 11.45 -6.57
N ASN A 37 6.15 11.69 -5.50
CA ASN A 37 7.44 11.04 -5.29
C ASN A 37 7.21 9.56 -4.95
N LYS A 38 7.21 8.71 -5.97
CA LYS A 38 7.02 7.26 -5.82
C LYS A 38 8.14 6.61 -5.01
N ASP A 39 9.31 7.24 -4.95
CA ASP A 39 10.46 6.76 -4.19
C ASP A 39 10.44 7.21 -2.72
N ILE A 40 9.41 7.96 -2.30
CA ILE A 40 9.33 8.42 -0.91
C ILE A 40 9.21 7.24 0.04
N LYS A 41 10.10 7.21 1.03
CA LYS A 41 10.01 6.33 2.20
C LYS A 41 9.96 7.24 3.41
N THR A 42 8.86 7.15 4.15
CA THR A 42 8.78 7.79 5.47
C THR A 42 9.63 6.98 6.45
N GLU A 43 10.06 7.60 7.55
CA GLU A 43 10.77 6.91 8.63
C GLU A 43 9.99 5.66 9.10
N GLU A 44 8.65 5.76 9.19
CA GLU A 44 7.78 4.64 9.53
C GLU A 44 7.84 3.51 8.49
N THR A 45 7.91 3.84 7.19
CA THR A 45 8.08 2.85 6.12
C THR A 45 9.45 2.18 6.21
N GLU A 46 10.51 2.94 6.50
CA GLU A 46 11.86 2.41 6.65
C GLU A 46 11.97 1.47 7.86
N GLN A 47 11.44 1.88 9.02
CA GLN A 47 11.40 1.06 10.22
C GLN A 47 10.65 -0.26 9.99
N PHE A 48 9.52 -0.21 9.28
CA PHE A 48 8.76 -1.41 8.95
C PHE A 48 9.52 -2.33 7.98
N LEU A 49 10.24 -1.76 7.01
CA LEU A 49 11.10 -2.53 6.10
C LEU A 49 12.26 -3.22 6.84
N GLU A 50 12.85 -2.57 7.84
CA GLU A 50 13.87 -3.17 8.71
C GLU A 50 13.30 -4.32 9.54
N GLU A 51 12.09 -4.16 10.07
CA GLU A 51 11.40 -5.21 10.81
C GLU A 51 11.10 -6.43 9.91
N ILE A 52 10.62 -6.20 8.69
CA ILE A 52 10.45 -7.26 7.68
C ILE A 52 11.78 -7.95 7.39
N ASP A 53 12.87 -7.20 7.24
CA ASP A 53 14.19 -7.78 6.98
C ASP A 53 14.63 -8.70 8.13
N ALA A 54 14.42 -8.28 9.37
CA ALA A 54 14.71 -9.08 10.55
C ALA A 54 13.85 -10.36 10.60
N GLN A 55 12.53 -10.25 10.40
CA GLN A 55 11.63 -11.40 10.40
C GLN A 55 11.96 -12.37 9.25
N MET A 56 12.25 -11.86 8.06
CA MET A 56 12.62 -12.70 6.92
C MET A 56 13.94 -13.43 7.16
N LYS A 57 14.93 -12.84 7.83
CA LYS A 57 16.16 -13.55 8.23
C LYS A 57 15.86 -14.76 9.11
N VAL A 58 14.94 -14.63 10.07
CA VAL A 58 14.51 -15.74 10.94
C VAL A 58 13.81 -16.83 10.12
N ILE A 59 12.89 -16.45 9.25
CA ILE A 59 12.16 -17.39 8.38
C ILE A 59 13.11 -18.17 7.45
N CYS A 60 14.20 -17.53 7.01
CA CYS A 60 15.21 -18.14 6.13
C CYS A 60 16.24 -19.01 6.86
N ALA A 61 16.40 -18.85 8.17
CA ALA A 61 17.50 -19.48 8.89
C ALA A 61 17.28 -21.00 9.00
N TRP A 62 18.24 -21.77 8.48
CA TRP A 62 18.18 -23.22 8.42
C TRP A 62 18.09 -23.92 9.79
N GLU A 63 18.62 -23.27 10.83
CA GLU A 63 18.71 -23.84 12.18
C GLU A 63 17.58 -23.38 13.10
N MET A 64 16.58 -22.65 12.60
CA MET A 64 15.46 -22.19 13.43
C MET A 64 14.40 -23.28 13.62
N ASP A 65 13.86 -23.33 14.83
CA ASP A 65 12.77 -24.24 15.15
C ASP A 65 11.50 -23.83 14.38
N SER A 66 10.70 -24.84 14.00
CA SER A 66 9.52 -24.62 13.18
C SER A 66 8.48 -23.73 13.85
N THR A 67 8.39 -23.77 15.19
CA THR A 67 7.43 -22.94 15.94
C THR A 67 7.79 -21.46 15.86
N THR A 68 9.06 -21.11 15.99
CA THR A 68 9.55 -19.74 15.81
C THR A 68 9.32 -19.26 14.38
N VAL A 69 9.62 -20.11 13.37
CA VAL A 69 9.38 -19.77 11.96
C VAL A 69 7.88 -19.53 11.69
N ASP A 70 7.01 -20.42 12.16
CA ASP A 70 5.56 -20.28 11.99
C ASP A 70 5.00 -19.03 12.67
N GLN A 71 5.51 -18.70 13.86
CA GLN A 71 5.14 -17.47 14.57
C GLN A 71 5.58 -16.22 13.81
N CYS A 72 6.80 -16.19 13.27
CA CYS A 72 7.27 -15.08 12.44
C CYS A 72 6.45 -14.94 11.15
N ILE A 73 6.11 -16.04 10.49
CA ILE A 73 5.24 -16.03 9.31
C ILE A 73 3.87 -15.44 9.67
N LYS A 74 3.27 -15.88 10.77
CA LYS A 74 1.97 -15.38 11.23
C LYS A 74 2.01 -13.87 11.50
N GLU A 75 3.01 -13.41 12.25
CA GLU A 75 3.17 -11.98 12.55
C GLU A 75 3.37 -11.14 11.28
N LEU A 76 4.17 -11.62 10.34
CA LEU A 76 4.38 -10.95 9.06
C LEU A 76 3.08 -10.86 8.26
N CYS A 77 2.33 -11.96 8.17
CA CYS A 77 1.03 -12.01 7.52
C CYS A 77 0.02 -11.06 8.16
N ASP A 78 -0.08 -11.05 9.49
CA ASP A 78 -1.01 -10.18 10.24
C ASP A 78 -0.70 -8.71 9.97
N LYS A 79 0.58 -8.31 9.96
CA LYS A 79 0.99 -6.94 9.69
C LYS A 79 0.74 -6.51 8.24
N ILE A 80 1.10 -7.35 7.27
CA ILE A 80 0.84 -7.06 5.84
C ILE A 80 -0.68 -6.98 5.59
N GLY A 81 -1.46 -7.86 6.21
CA GLY A 81 -2.92 -7.85 6.15
C GLY A 81 -3.51 -6.57 6.74
N ALA A 82 -2.99 -6.11 7.88
CA ALA A 82 -3.40 -4.84 8.48
C ALA A 82 -3.12 -3.65 7.55
N LEU A 83 -1.94 -3.61 6.91
CA LEU A 83 -1.61 -2.56 5.93
C LEU A 83 -2.55 -2.59 4.73
N TYR A 84 -2.82 -3.78 4.18
CA TYR A 84 -3.76 -3.93 3.06
C TYR A 84 -5.15 -3.41 3.42
N ASN A 85 -5.67 -3.81 4.59
CA ASN A 85 -6.97 -3.38 5.07
C ASN A 85 -7.04 -1.87 5.26
N ASP A 86 -5.99 -1.27 5.82
CA ASP A 86 -5.95 0.18 6.00
C ASP A 86 -5.91 0.95 4.67
N VAL A 87 -5.14 0.48 3.69
CA VAL A 87 -5.14 1.05 2.32
C VAL A 87 -6.54 0.91 1.69
N LEU A 88 -7.17 -0.25 1.82
CA LEU A 88 -8.51 -0.52 1.28
C LEU A 88 -9.59 0.35 1.95
N THR A 89 -9.54 0.48 3.27
CA THR A 89 -10.46 1.33 4.04
C THR A 89 -10.27 2.79 3.65
N THR A 90 -9.02 3.26 3.57
CA THR A 90 -8.72 4.64 3.16
C THR A 90 -9.24 4.90 1.75
N ARG A 91 -8.99 3.98 0.80
CA ARG A 91 -9.52 4.09 -0.57
C ARG A 91 -11.04 4.24 -0.58
N SER A 92 -11.75 3.44 0.23
CA SER A 92 -13.22 3.45 0.29
C SER A 92 -13.79 4.72 0.94
N GLN A 93 -13.02 5.36 1.81
CA GLN A 93 -13.35 6.67 2.39
C GLN A 93 -13.16 7.79 1.36
N VAL A 94 -12.03 7.78 0.64
CA VAL A 94 -11.63 8.85 -0.29
C VAL A 94 -12.39 8.78 -1.61
N TYR A 95 -12.60 7.57 -2.13
CA TYR A 95 -13.18 7.36 -3.45
C TYR A 95 -14.52 6.65 -3.38
N GLU A 96 -15.36 6.95 -4.37
CA GLU A 96 -16.56 6.19 -4.67
C GLU A 96 -16.58 5.76 -6.13
N MET A 97 -17.23 4.64 -6.38
CA MET A 97 -17.50 4.16 -7.72
C MET A 97 -18.90 4.62 -8.12
N VAL A 98 -18.98 5.34 -9.23
CA VAL A 98 -20.23 5.85 -9.78
C VAL A 98 -20.47 5.34 -11.18
N LEU A 99 -21.74 5.16 -11.52
CA LEU A 99 -22.15 4.83 -12.88
C LEU A 99 -22.02 6.08 -13.74
N ASN A 100 -21.27 5.97 -14.84
CA ASN A 100 -21.24 6.98 -15.87
C ASN A 100 -22.37 6.71 -16.86
N TYR A 101 -23.43 7.52 -16.82
CA TYR A 101 -24.60 7.39 -17.68
C TYR A 101 -24.44 8.10 -19.05
N GLY A 102 -23.20 8.26 -19.54
CA GLY A 102 -22.86 8.85 -20.84
C GLY A 102 -22.78 7.84 -22.00
N THR A 103 -22.26 8.28 -23.15
CA THR A 103 -22.06 7.45 -24.37
C THR A 103 -21.08 6.29 -24.18
N GLU A 104 -20.22 6.35 -23.15
CA GLU A 104 -19.41 5.25 -22.67
C GLU A 104 -20.02 4.75 -21.37
N SER A 105 -20.90 3.75 -21.48
CA SER A 105 -21.47 3.07 -20.32
C SER A 105 -20.36 2.36 -19.55
N GLY A 106 -20.10 2.82 -18.32
CA GLY A 106 -19.02 2.29 -17.50
C GLY A 106 -19.05 2.75 -16.05
N GLN A 107 -18.24 2.11 -15.22
CA GLN A 107 -17.97 2.54 -13.85
C GLN A 107 -16.84 3.56 -13.87
N MET A 108 -17.03 4.72 -13.23
CA MET A 108 -16.00 5.72 -13.01
C MET A 108 -15.68 5.81 -11.53
N VAL A 109 -14.40 5.99 -11.19
CA VAL A 109 -13.97 6.29 -9.82
C VAL A 109 -13.84 7.81 -9.69
N ARG A 110 -14.45 8.38 -8.64
CA ARG A 110 -14.32 9.82 -8.32
C ARG A 110 -14.12 10.01 -6.82
N LEU A 111 -13.67 11.20 -6.43
CA LEU A 111 -13.60 11.56 -5.01
C LEU A 111 -15.01 11.59 -4.41
N ARG A 112 -15.14 11.05 -3.20
CA ARG A 112 -16.37 11.12 -2.42
C ARG A 112 -16.67 12.58 -2.06
N GLU A 113 -17.95 12.90 -1.90
CA GLU A 113 -18.38 14.20 -1.39
C GLU A 113 -17.67 14.55 -0.07
N GLY A 114 -17.14 15.77 0.01
CA GLY A 114 -16.35 16.25 1.15
C GLY A 114 -14.86 15.92 1.10
N CYS A 115 -14.41 15.00 0.22
CA CYS A 115 -13.00 14.71 0.02
C CYS A 115 -12.36 15.68 -0.99
N ASN A 116 -11.08 15.98 -0.77
CA ASN A 116 -10.29 16.88 -1.63
C ASN A 116 -8.95 16.24 -2.03
N ALA A 117 -8.09 17.03 -2.68
CA ALA A 117 -6.80 16.56 -3.16
C ALA A 117 -5.86 16.08 -2.04
N ALA A 118 -5.93 16.65 -0.83
CA ALA A 118 -5.12 16.20 0.30
C ALA A 118 -5.52 14.80 0.77
N ASP A 119 -6.81 14.48 0.77
CA ASP A 119 -7.31 13.14 1.12
C ASP A 119 -6.84 12.10 0.11
N ARG A 120 -6.87 12.46 -1.17
CA ARG A 120 -6.27 11.67 -2.25
C ARG A 120 -4.78 11.45 -2.01
N ASP A 121 -4.02 12.51 -1.78
CA ASP A 121 -2.57 12.42 -1.67
C ASP A 121 -2.17 11.54 -0.47
N ARG A 122 -2.90 11.64 0.65
CA ARG A 122 -2.75 10.74 1.80
C ARG A 122 -3.02 9.27 1.44
N TYR A 123 -4.05 9.00 0.62
CA TYR A 123 -4.26 7.65 0.12
C TYR A 123 -3.09 7.17 -0.74
N LEU A 124 -2.60 8.01 -1.65
CA LEU A 124 -1.49 7.65 -2.54
C LEU A 124 -0.19 7.41 -1.77
N GLU A 125 0.09 8.17 -0.70
CA GLU A 125 1.22 7.92 0.21
C GLU A 125 1.12 6.53 0.86
N LYS A 126 -0.06 6.15 1.36
CA LYS A 126 -0.30 4.79 1.90
C LYS A 126 -0.11 3.71 0.84
N LEU A 127 -0.60 3.95 -0.37
CA LEU A 127 -0.47 3.03 -1.50
C LEU A 127 1.01 2.84 -1.90
N ILE A 128 1.81 3.91 -1.92
CA ILE A 128 3.25 3.87 -2.18
C ILE A 128 3.99 3.08 -1.10
N ALA A 129 3.72 3.39 0.18
CA ALA A 129 4.33 2.68 1.30
C ALA A 129 4.01 1.18 1.25
N TYR A 130 2.73 0.84 1.04
CA TYR A 130 2.30 -0.55 0.86
C TYR A 130 2.98 -1.22 -0.35
N ASN A 131 3.13 -0.52 -1.48
CA ASN A 131 3.83 -1.04 -2.65
C ASN A 131 5.30 -1.37 -2.34
N HIS A 132 6.03 -0.48 -1.67
CA HIS A 132 7.42 -0.72 -1.26
C HIS A 132 7.55 -1.94 -0.35
N ILE A 133 6.69 -2.03 0.66
CA ILE A 133 6.66 -3.13 1.61
C ILE A 133 6.37 -4.46 0.90
N ARG A 134 5.33 -4.48 0.08
CA ARG A 134 4.92 -5.65 -0.70
C ARG A 134 6.03 -6.12 -1.64
N GLN A 135 6.69 -5.20 -2.36
CA GLN A 135 7.82 -5.52 -3.23
C GLN A 135 8.99 -6.09 -2.44
N ALA A 136 9.37 -5.48 -1.32
CA ALA A 136 10.47 -5.97 -0.48
C ALA A 136 10.23 -7.39 0.04
N VAL A 137 8.99 -7.72 0.43
CA VAL A 137 8.61 -9.08 0.85
C VAL A 137 8.63 -10.03 -0.34
N SER A 138 8.07 -9.63 -1.49
CA SER A 138 8.05 -10.45 -2.72
C SER A 138 9.46 -10.79 -3.20
N ASP A 139 10.37 -9.82 -3.23
CA ASP A 139 11.77 -10.00 -3.63
C ASP A 139 12.53 -10.95 -2.70
N LYS A 140 12.21 -10.93 -1.40
CA LYS A 140 12.81 -11.84 -0.42
C LYS A 140 12.24 -13.25 -0.60
N VAL A 141 10.91 -13.39 -0.69
CA VAL A 141 10.23 -14.68 -0.93
C VAL A 141 10.70 -15.35 -2.21
N ALA A 142 10.88 -14.59 -3.31
CA ALA A 142 11.35 -15.13 -4.58
C ALA A 142 12.74 -15.79 -4.51
N LYS A 143 13.54 -15.43 -3.49
CA LYS A 143 14.89 -15.98 -3.27
C LYS A 143 14.90 -17.23 -2.38
N ILE A 144 13.75 -17.68 -1.88
CA ILE A 144 13.65 -18.73 -0.86
C ILE A 144 12.64 -19.80 -1.30
N GLU A 145 13.09 -21.05 -1.47
CA GLU A 145 12.22 -22.17 -1.87
C GLU A 145 11.42 -22.81 -0.73
N LYS A 146 11.76 -22.53 0.54
CA LYS A 146 11.21 -23.23 1.72
C LYS A 146 10.33 -22.31 2.58
N HIS A 147 9.17 -22.81 3.02
CA HIS A 147 8.27 -22.19 4.02
C HIS A 147 7.65 -20.82 3.68
N THR A 148 7.65 -20.39 2.41
CA THR A 148 7.19 -19.05 2.04
C THR A 148 5.81 -19.01 1.37
N ASP A 149 5.12 -20.12 1.12
CA ASP A 149 3.83 -20.14 0.42
C ASP A 149 2.74 -19.27 1.08
N SER A 150 2.72 -19.23 2.42
CA SER A 150 1.79 -18.37 3.15
C SER A 150 2.14 -16.89 2.98
N VAL A 151 3.43 -16.54 3.04
CA VAL A 151 3.92 -15.16 2.83
C VAL A 151 3.71 -14.73 1.37
N LYS A 152 3.95 -15.64 0.42
CA LYS A 152 3.74 -15.43 -1.01
C LYS A 152 2.28 -15.10 -1.32
N ARG A 153 1.35 -15.89 -0.78
CA ARG A 153 -0.09 -15.65 -0.95
C ARG A 153 -0.55 -14.28 -0.43
N MET A 154 0.14 -13.71 0.56
CA MET A 154 -0.19 -12.38 1.10
C MET A 154 0.26 -11.23 0.18
N VAL A 155 1.34 -11.42 -0.57
CA VAL A 155 1.83 -10.39 -1.52
C VAL A 155 1.29 -10.59 -2.93
N ASP A 156 0.82 -11.78 -3.27
CA ASP A 156 0.14 -12.09 -4.52
C ASP A 156 -1.34 -11.65 -4.44
N LEU A 157 -1.57 -10.35 -4.66
CA LEU A 157 -2.91 -9.79 -4.72
C LEU A 157 -3.69 -10.34 -5.91
N HIS A 158 -4.97 -10.62 -5.69
CA HIS A 158 -5.85 -11.09 -6.73
C HIS A 158 -6.10 -9.97 -7.75
N HIS A 159 -6.08 -10.29 -9.04
CA HIS A 159 -6.12 -9.29 -10.12
C HIS A 159 -7.45 -8.52 -10.23
N TYR A 160 -8.50 -8.96 -9.53
CA TYR A 160 -9.78 -8.25 -9.42
C TYR A 160 -9.85 -7.27 -8.24
N ASP A 161 -8.83 -7.21 -7.38
CA ASP A 161 -8.83 -6.27 -6.26
C ASP A 161 -8.58 -4.84 -6.75
N TYR A 162 -9.36 -3.89 -6.25
CA TYR A 162 -9.20 -2.46 -6.58
C TYR A 162 -7.78 -1.97 -6.31
N ILE A 163 -7.18 -2.44 -5.21
CA ILE A 163 -5.79 -2.14 -4.85
C ILE A 163 -4.81 -2.73 -5.87
N CYS A 164 -5.09 -3.90 -6.45
CA CYS A 164 -4.26 -4.46 -7.52
C CYS A 164 -4.27 -3.55 -8.77
N GLY A 165 -5.45 -3.02 -9.13
CA GLY A 165 -5.58 -2.02 -10.20
C GLY A 165 -4.78 -0.76 -9.93
N ASP A 166 -4.90 -0.20 -8.73
CA ASP A 166 -4.23 1.03 -8.32
C ASP A 166 -2.70 0.83 -8.26
N LEU A 167 -2.22 -0.32 -7.77
CA LEU A 167 -0.79 -0.69 -7.79
C LEU A 167 -0.25 -0.88 -9.20
N LYS A 168 -1.02 -1.45 -10.13
CA LYS A 168 -0.63 -1.54 -11.55
C LYS A 168 -0.49 -0.16 -12.17
N ALA A 169 -1.40 0.77 -11.84
CA ALA A 169 -1.30 2.15 -12.29
C ALA A 169 -0.07 2.84 -11.69
N LEU A 170 0.17 2.66 -10.38
CA LEU A 170 1.32 3.22 -9.68
C LEU A 170 2.66 2.74 -10.26
N ASN A 171 2.78 1.44 -10.55
CA ASN A 171 4.02 0.82 -11.04
C ASN A 171 4.25 1.00 -12.55
N LYS A 172 3.29 1.54 -13.31
CA LYS A 172 3.54 1.95 -14.69
C LYS A 172 4.40 3.22 -14.68
N ASN A 173 5.64 3.08 -15.13
CA ASN A 173 6.56 4.20 -15.44
C ASN A 173 6.45 4.69 -16.90
N GLY A 174 5.33 4.42 -17.57
CA GLY A 174 5.20 4.67 -19.00
C GLY A 174 4.57 6.03 -19.30
N ASP A 175 5.26 6.83 -20.11
CA ASP A 175 4.60 7.78 -21.02
C ASP A 175 3.35 7.10 -21.60
N VAL A 176 2.21 7.76 -21.41
CA VAL A 176 0.91 7.31 -21.91
C VAL A 176 1.02 6.98 -23.40
N PRO A 177 0.38 5.92 -23.92
CA PRO A 177 0.38 5.65 -25.35
C PRO A 177 -0.04 6.92 -26.11
N LYS A 178 0.80 7.39 -27.04
CA LYS A 178 0.37 8.37 -28.02
C LYS A 178 -0.77 7.72 -28.80
N GLN A 179 -1.98 8.23 -28.59
CA GLN A 179 -3.10 7.90 -29.45
C GLN A 179 -2.74 8.38 -30.86
N SER A 180 -2.54 7.42 -31.75
CA SER A 180 -2.68 7.58 -33.19
C SER A 180 -4.14 7.86 -33.54
#